data_AF-A0A8T5JHI7-F1
#
_entry.id   AF-A0A8T5JHI7-F1
#
_cell.length_a   1.000
_cell.length_b   1.000
_cell.length_c   1.000
_cell.angle_alpha   90.00
_cell.angle_beta   90.00
_cell.angle_gamma   90.00
#
_symmetry.space_group_name_H-M   'P 1'
#
loop_
_entity.id
_entity.type
_entity.pdbx_description
1 polymer ?
#
loop_
_entity_poly.entity_id
_entity_poly.type
_entity_poly.pdbx_seq_one_letter_code
_entity_poly.pdbx_strand_id
1 'polypeptide(L)'
;MAKGGSFKYKMVIIMRTDLNMSLGKMVAQACHAAVACSELSKRNQTKHWRRWRDEGGKKVALEADSHDELEELAIKAEQLDLTYELIQDAGHTEVPPGTTTC
;
A
#
# COMPACT_ATOMS: atom_id res chain seq x y z
N MET A 1 0.82 26.68 -9.47
CA MET A 1 -0.11 25.65 -8.98
C MET A 1 -0.69 24.93 -10.19
N ALA A 2 -0.40 23.64 -10.36
CA ALA A 2 -0.88 22.90 -11.52
C ALA A 2 -2.41 22.81 -11.50
N LYS A 3 -3.04 23.34 -12.55
CA LYS A 3 -4.47 23.15 -12.87
C LYS A 3 -4.76 21.64 -12.88
N GLY A 4 -5.89 21.23 -12.31
CA GLY A 4 -6.28 19.85 -12.04
C GLY A 4 -6.05 18.88 -13.20
N GLY A 5 -4.90 18.21 -13.22
CA GLY A 5 -4.65 17.05 -14.04
C GLY A 5 -5.32 15.83 -13.40
N SER A 6 -6.18 15.14 -14.15
CA SER A 6 -6.73 13.86 -13.70
C SER A 6 -5.60 12.85 -13.58
N PHE A 7 -5.25 12.45 -12.36
CA PHE A 7 -4.36 11.31 -12.11
C PHE A 7 -4.99 10.05 -12.71
N LYS A 8 -4.29 9.40 -13.64
CA LYS A 8 -4.70 8.09 -14.20
C LYS A 8 -4.13 6.95 -13.39
N TYR A 9 -2.99 7.15 -12.75
CA TYR A 9 -2.34 6.16 -11.92
C TYR A 9 -2.37 6.56 -10.44
N LYS A 10 -2.58 5.58 -9.57
CA LYS A 10 -2.56 5.76 -8.12
C LYS A 10 -2.02 4.51 -7.46
N MET A 11 -1.42 4.69 -6.30
CA MET A 11 -1.16 3.63 -5.33
C MET A 11 -2.25 3.72 -4.26
N VAL A 12 -2.78 2.58 -3.85
CA VAL A 12 -3.74 2.49 -2.74
C VAL A 12 -3.03 1.76 -1.61
N ILE A 13 -3.10 2.31 -0.41
CA ILE A 13 -2.56 1.71 0.82
C ILE A 13 -3.76 1.44 1.71
N ILE A 14 -3.94 0.19 2.13
CA ILE A 14 -5.15 -0.24 2.85
C ILE A 14 -4.70 -0.63 4.24
N MET A 15 -4.97 0.21 5.23
CA MET A 15 -4.48 0.03 6.59
C MET A 15 -5.47 -0.77 7.42
N ARG A 16 -5.00 -1.79 8.13
CA ARG A 16 -5.82 -2.47 9.14
C ARG A 16 -6.05 -1.59 10.36
N THR A 17 -7.29 -1.18 10.58
CA THR A 17 -7.69 -0.34 11.71
C THR A 17 -8.07 -1.17 12.93
N ASP A 18 -8.41 -2.45 12.75
CA ASP A 18 -8.74 -3.40 13.82
C ASP A 18 -7.56 -3.69 14.77
N LEU A 19 -6.33 -3.45 14.30
CA LEU A 19 -5.10 -3.60 15.08
C LEU A 19 -4.88 -2.49 16.12
N ASN A 20 -5.68 -1.42 16.10
CA ASN A 20 -5.58 -0.28 17.03
C ASN A 20 -4.16 0.29 17.17
N MET A 21 -3.39 0.30 16.08
CA MET A 21 -2.04 0.84 16.06
C MET A 21 -2.04 2.35 16.30
N SER A 22 -1.01 2.85 16.99
CA SER A 22 -0.78 4.28 17.14
C SER A 22 -0.65 4.97 15.77
N LEU A 23 -0.98 6.27 15.72
CA LEU A 23 -0.87 7.06 14.49
C LEU A 23 0.54 7.00 13.88
N GLY A 24 1.58 7.10 14.72
CA GLY A 24 2.97 7.02 14.26
C GLY A 24 3.28 5.66 13.63
N LYS A 25 2.75 4.58 14.20
CA LYS A 25 2.95 3.22 13.68
C LYS A 25 2.22 3.02 12.36
N MET A 26 0.97 3.48 12.23
CA MET A 26 0.23 3.45 10.96
C MET A 26 0.96 4.21 9.85
N VAL A 27 1.49 5.40 10.15
CA VAL A 27 2.29 6.18 9.19
C VAL A 27 3.53 5.42 8.75
N ALA A 28 4.26 4.81 9.70
CA ALA A 28 5.45 4.02 9.38
C ALA A 28 5.13 2.82 8.46
N GLN A 29 4.05 2.09 8.75
CA GLN A 29 3.63 0.96 7.90
C GLN A 29 3.18 1.43 6.51
N ALA A 30 2.45 2.55 6.42
CA ALA A 30 2.10 3.13 5.12
C ALA A 30 3.34 3.54 4.31
N CYS A 31 4.40 4.05 4.97
CA CYS A 31 5.67 4.34 4.31
C CYS A 31 6.37 3.07 3.82
N HIS A 32 6.38 2.00 4.61
CA HIS A 32 6.93 0.70 4.19
C HIS A 32 6.18 0.15 2.96
N ALA A 33 4.84 0.14 2.99
CA ALA A 33 4.00 -0.26 1.86
C ALA A 33 4.33 0.53 0.59
N ALA A 34 4.43 1.86 0.71
CA ALA A 34 4.70 2.72 -0.42
C ALA A 34 6.07 2.46 -1.06
N VAL A 35 7.10 2.20 -0.23
CA VAL A 35 8.45 1.91 -0.72
C VAL A 35 8.49 0.53 -1.38
N ALA A 36 7.98 -0.50 -0.70
CA ALA A 36 8.01 -1.87 -1.19
C ALA A 36 7.24 -2.03 -2.52
N CYS A 37 6.00 -1.55 -2.57
CA CYS A 37 5.17 -1.61 -3.78
C CYS A 37 5.75 -0.76 -4.92
N SER A 38 6.37 0.40 -4.62
CA SER A 38 7.06 1.20 -5.63
C SER A 38 8.25 0.45 -6.24
N GLU A 39 9.10 -0.17 -5.41
CA GLU A 39 10.26 -0.94 -5.90
C GLU A 39 9.84 -2.18 -6.69
N LEU A 40 8.79 -2.88 -6.25
CA LEU A 40 8.23 -4.01 -6.97
C LEU A 40 7.66 -3.57 -8.33
N SER A 41 6.87 -2.50 -8.36
CA SER A 41 6.29 -1.97 -9.59
C SER A 41 7.35 -1.47 -10.56
N LYS A 42 8.43 -0.87 -10.05
CA LYS A 42 9.57 -0.45 -10.87
C LYS A 42 10.23 -1.62 -11.60
N ARG A 43 10.31 -2.80 -10.96
CA ARG A 43 10.90 -4.02 -11.52
C ARG A 43 9.95 -4.74 -12.48
N ASN A 44 8.69 -4.92 -12.07
CA ASN A 44 7.75 -5.82 -12.76
C ASN A 44 6.82 -5.10 -13.73
N GLN A 45 6.52 -3.81 -13.48
CA GLN A 45 5.55 -3.02 -14.22
C GLN A 45 6.11 -1.62 -14.53
N THR A 46 7.37 -1.54 -14.99
CA THR A 46 8.15 -0.29 -15.15
C THR A 46 7.40 0.83 -15.87
N LYS A 47 6.59 0.50 -16.89
CA LYS A 47 5.79 1.49 -17.64
C LYS A 47 4.73 2.14 -16.75
N HIS A 48 4.00 1.36 -15.95
CA HIS A 48 3.00 1.87 -15.01
C HIS A 48 3.66 2.67 -13.89
N TRP A 49 4.76 2.16 -13.34
CA TRP A 49 5.54 2.87 -12.32
C TRP A 49 6.01 4.25 -12.80
N ARG A 50 6.58 4.34 -14.02
CA ARG A 50 7.00 5.64 -14.59
C ARG A 50 5.84 6.61 -14.73
N ARG A 51 4.70 6.16 -15.29
CA ARG A 51 3.51 7.02 -15.43
C ARG A 51 2.99 7.51 -14.08
N TRP A 52 2.89 6.63 -13.09
CA TRP A 52 2.53 7.00 -11.72
C TRP A 52 3.49 8.04 -11.13
N ARG A 53 4.80 7.83 -11.32
CA ARG A 53 5.83 8.74 -10.81
C ARG A 53 5.80 10.11 -11.50
N ASP A 54 5.62 10.14 -12.82
CA ASP A 54 5.51 11.36 -13.63
C ASP A 54 4.23 12.13 -13.30
N GLU A 55 3.15 11.43 -12.91
CA GLU A 55 1.92 12.03 -12.39
C GLU A 55 2.06 12.49 -10.93
N GLY A 56 3.25 12.47 -10.31
CA GLY A 56 3.48 12.97 -8.95
C GLY A 56 3.34 11.91 -7.85
N GLY A 57 3.14 10.64 -8.19
CA GLY A 57 3.17 9.53 -7.25
C GLY A 57 1.99 9.52 -6.28
N LYS A 58 0.76 9.73 -6.80
CA LYS A 58 -0.49 9.77 -6.01
C LYS A 58 -0.65 8.53 -5.14
N LYS A 59 -0.98 8.74 -3.87
CA LYS A 59 -1.32 7.70 -2.90
C LYS A 59 -2.69 8.00 -2.32
N VAL A 60 -3.48 6.95 -2.08
CA VAL A 60 -4.77 7.02 -1.40
C VAL A 60 -4.72 6.03 -0.25
N ALA A 61 -4.93 6.52 0.97
CA ALA A 61 -5.07 5.67 2.14
C ALA A 61 -6.54 5.28 2.29
N LEU A 62 -6.80 3.99 2.50
CA LEU A 62 -8.08 3.40 2.83
C LEU A 62 -7.90 2.50 4.05
N GLU A 63 -9.00 1.97 4.56
CA GLU A 63 -9.04 1.15 5.76
C GLU A 63 -9.56 -0.25 5.40
N ALA A 64 -9.10 -1.25 6.14
CA ALA A 64 -9.65 -2.59 6.18
C ALA A 64 -9.94 -2.95 7.64
N ASP A 65 -11.06 -3.63 7.87
CA ASP A 65 -11.52 -3.96 9.21
C ASP A 65 -11.04 -5.34 9.67
N SER A 66 -10.25 -6.05 8.85
CA SER A 66 -9.74 -7.39 9.16
C SER A 66 -8.52 -7.80 8.33
N HIS A 67 -7.87 -8.89 8.76
CA HIS A 67 -6.84 -9.57 7.97
C HIS A 67 -7.42 -10.19 6.70
N ASP A 68 -8.56 -10.88 6.81
CA ASP A 68 -9.22 -11.58 5.71
C ASP A 68 -9.57 -10.61 4.57
N GLU A 69 -10.00 -9.39 4.89
CA GLU A 69 -10.26 -8.35 3.88
C GLU A 69 -9.00 -7.98 3.09
N LEU A 70 -7.84 -7.85 3.74
CA LEU A 70 -6.57 -7.62 3.04
C LEU A 70 -6.20 -8.81 2.13
N GLU A 71 -6.40 -10.04 2.60
CA GLU A 71 -6.11 -11.23 1.81
C GLU A 71 -7.02 -11.33 0.58
N GLU A 72 -8.32 -11.05 0.73
CA GLU A 72 -9.25 -11.00 -0.39
C GLU A 72 -8.85 -9.94 -1.43
N LEU A 73 -8.37 -8.77 -0.98
CA LEU A 73 -7.91 -7.70 -1.85
C LEU A 73 -6.60 -8.06 -2.56
N ALA A 74 -5.69 -8.77 -1.89
CA ALA A 74 -4.47 -9.31 -2.49
C ALA A 74 -4.81 -10.32 -3.61
N ILE A 75 -5.73 -11.25 -3.35
CA ILE A 75 -6.21 -12.22 -4.36
C ILE A 75 -6.81 -11.49 -5.56
N LYS A 76 -7.66 -10.48 -5.33
CA LYS A 76 -8.26 -9.67 -6.41
C LYS A 76 -7.20 -8.90 -7.19
N ALA A 77 -6.19 -8.34 -6.51
CA ALA A 77 -5.10 -7.62 -7.16
C ALA A 77 -4.27 -8.56 -8.06
N GLU A 78 -3.97 -9.76 -7.58
CA GLU A 78 -3.29 -10.80 -8.35
C GLU A 78 -4.08 -11.20 -9.60
N GLN A 79 -5.39 -11.46 -9.46
CA GLN A 79 -6.29 -11.79 -10.58
C GLN A 79 -6.36 -10.69 -11.64
N LEU A 80 -6.14 -9.43 -11.25
CA LEU A 80 -6.15 -8.26 -12.12
C LEU A 80 -4.76 -7.86 -12.64
N ASP A 81 -3.72 -8.64 -12.35
CA ASP A 81 -2.30 -8.32 -12.66
C ASP A 81 -1.88 -6.93 -12.13
N LEU A 82 -2.39 -6.56 -10.94
CA LEU A 82 -1.98 -5.35 -10.24
C LEU A 82 -0.77 -5.66 -9.36
N THR A 83 0.22 -4.78 -9.38
CA THR A 83 1.30 -4.85 -8.39
C THR A 83 0.75 -4.56 -7.00
N TYR A 84 0.92 -5.50 -6.08
CA TYR A 84 0.57 -5.36 -4.67
C TYR A 84 1.69 -5.91 -3.78
N GLU A 85 1.68 -5.55 -2.52
CA GLU A 85 2.59 -6.07 -1.49
C GLU A 85 1.82 -6.06 -0.16
N LEU A 86 1.91 -7.16 0.62
CA LEU A 86 1.41 -7.21 1.99
C LEU A 86 2.53 -6.89 2.96
N ILE A 87 2.31 -5.94 3.86
CA ILE A 87 3.32 -5.48 4.82
C ILE A 87 3.11 -6.14 6.17
N GLN A 88 4.13 -6.86 6.59
CA GLN A 88 4.20 -7.47 7.92
C GLN A 88 5.06 -6.62 8.85
N ASP A 89 4.61 -6.49 10.09
CA ASP A 89 5.44 -5.94 11.15
C ASP A 89 6.51 -6.96 11.57
N ALA A 90 7.79 -6.63 11.35
CA ALA A 90 8.91 -7.47 11.75
C ALA A 90 8.99 -7.70 13.28
N GLY A 91 8.19 -6.97 14.07
CA GLY A 91 8.01 -7.24 15.48
C GLY A 91 9.04 -6.52 16.33
N HIS A 92 8.78 -5.25 16.64
CA HIS A 92 9.46 -4.47 17.68
C HIS A 92 8.51 -3.47 18.38
N THR A 93 7.18 -3.66 18.26
CA THR A 93 6.15 -2.67 18.63
C THR A 93 4.80 -3.32 18.97
N GLU A 94 3.74 -2.50 18.99
CA GLU A 94 2.35 -2.67 19.43
C GLU A 94 1.55 -3.89 18.91
N VAL A 95 2.08 -4.70 18.01
CA VAL A 95 1.41 -5.90 17.44
C VAL A 95 2.35 -7.11 17.43
N PRO A 96 1.82 -8.35 17.41
CA PRO A 96 2.66 -9.55 17.31
C PRO A 96 3.56 -9.53 16.07
N PRO A 97 4.81 -10.03 16.16
CA PRO A 97 5.68 -10.21 15.00
C PRO A 97 4.99 -11.03 13.90
N GLY A 98 5.16 -10.61 12.64
CA GLY A 98 4.55 -11.25 11.49
C GLY A 98 3.09 -10.86 11.23
N THR A 99 2.50 -9.97 12.05
CA THR A 99 1.16 -9.45 11.79
C THR A 99 1.15 -8.63 10.51
N THR A 100 0.29 -9.02 9.55
CA THR A 100 0.01 -8.22 8.35
C THR A 100 -0.76 -6.96 8.73
N THR A 101 -0.24 -5.80 8.34
CA THR A 101 -0.70 -4.46 8.76
C THR A 101 -1.35 -3.66 7.64
N CYS A 102 -0.83 -3.74 6.41
CA CYS A 102 -1.36 -3.03 5.25
C CYS A 102 -0.92 -3.62 3.92
#